data_AF-A0AAX3SY55-F1
#
_entry.id   AF-A0AAX3SY55-F1
#
_cell.length_a   1.000
_cell.length_b   1.000
_cell.length_c   1.000
_cell.angle_alpha   90.00
_cell.angle_beta   90.00
_cell.angle_gamma   90.00
#
_symmetry.space_group_name_H-M   'P 1'
#
loop_
_entity.id
_entity.type
_entity.pdbx_description
1 polymer ?
#
loop_
_entity_poly.entity_id
_entity_poly.type
_entity_poly.pdbx_seq_one_letter_code
_entity_poly.pdbx_strand_id
1 'polypeptide(L)'
;MGITTTDILVAEDDALKTENNALKNKLAELKQQILYKEDFDTQYYCSYHGHWDQCIVEDEEEPTEEQLSKYILILKDNSKYDKLPSKEKK
;
A
#
# COMPACT_ATOMS: atom_id res chain seq x y z
N MET A 1 21.64 44.72 -3.61
CA MET A 1 21.19 43.83 -4.71
C MET A 1 19.79 43.35 -4.36
N GLY A 2 18.82 43.60 -5.22
CA GLY A 2 17.43 43.16 -5.02
C GLY A 2 17.21 41.74 -5.55
N ILE A 3 16.21 41.06 -5.00
CA ILE A 3 15.74 39.77 -5.51
C ILE A 3 15.28 39.97 -6.95
N THR A 4 15.79 39.13 -7.85
CA THR A 4 15.45 39.19 -9.28
C THR A 4 14.23 38.31 -9.56
N THR A 5 13.52 38.57 -10.65
CA THR A 5 12.43 37.72 -11.12
C THR A 5 12.89 36.27 -11.33
N THR A 6 14.14 36.06 -11.73
CA THR A 6 14.73 34.73 -11.88
C THR A 6 14.84 34.00 -10.55
N ASP A 7 15.23 34.69 -9.47
CA ASP A 7 15.32 34.09 -8.13
C ASP A 7 13.95 33.60 -7.62
N ILE A 8 12.88 34.34 -7.95
CA ILE A 8 11.50 33.96 -7.59
C ILE A 8 11.07 32.71 -8.37
N LEU A 9 11.30 32.69 -9.69
CA LEU A 9 10.91 31.56 -10.54
C LEU A 9 11.64 30.27 -10.17
N VAL A 10 12.91 30.34 -9.78
CA VAL A 10 13.67 29.17 -9.30
C VAL A 10 13.09 28.64 -8.00
N ALA A 11 12.75 29.52 -7.05
CA ALA A 11 12.13 29.10 -5.79
C ALA A 11 10.75 28.45 -6.00
N GLU A 12 9.95 28.97 -6.92
CA GLU A 12 8.66 28.39 -7.30
C GLU A 12 8.83 27.00 -7.95
N ASP A 13 9.77 26.84 -8.87
CA ASP A 13 10.05 25.56 -9.53
C ASP A 13 10.53 24.49 -8.54
N ASP A 14 11.40 24.85 -7.59
CA ASP A 14 11.87 23.94 -6.54
C ASP A 14 10.74 23.54 -5.56
N ALA A 15 9.85 24.48 -5.23
CA ALA A 15 8.67 24.20 -4.43
C ALA A 15 7.72 23.22 -5.16
N LEU A 16 7.45 23.46 -6.44
CA LEU A 16 6.62 22.58 -7.27
C LEU A 16 7.21 21.19 -7.43
N LYS A 17 8.53 21.06 -7.62
CA LYS A 17 9.22 19.76 -7.65
C LYS A 17 9.07 19.01 -6.33
N THR A 18 9.20 19.71 -5.22
CA THR A 18 9.03 19.14 -3.87
C THR A 18 7.62 18.62 -3.66
N GLU A 19 6.61 19.43 -3.99
CA GLU A 19 5.20 19.03 -3.90
C GLU A 19 4.89 17.85 -4.83
N ASN A 20 5.38 17.88 -6.07
CA ASN A 20 5.17 16.81 -7.03
C ASN A 20 5.75 15.47 -6.54
N ASN A 21 6.93 15.49 -5.93
CA ASN A 21 7.54 14.30 -5.34
C ASN A 21 6.73 13.78 -4.14
N ALA A 22 6.23 14.67 -3.27
CA ALA A 22 5.36 14.30 -2.16
C ALA A 22 4.06 13.66 -2.64
N LEU A 23 3.44 14.20 -3.69
CA LEU A 23 2.23 13.64 -4.30
C LEU A 23 2.47 12.28 -4.95
N LYS A 24 3.62 12.10 -5.61
CA LYS A 24 4.01 10.78 -6.17
C LYS A 24 4.16 9.72 -5.08
N ASN A 25 4.72 10.08 -3.93
CA ASN A 25 4.85 9.16 -2.80
C ASN A 25 3.48 8.78 -2.24
N LYS A 26 2.62 9.78 -1.95
CA LYS A 26 1.23 9.54 -1.50
C LYS A 26 0.43 8.68 -2.48
N LEU A 27 0.60 8.92 -3.79
CA LEU A 27 -0.06 8.11 -4.81
C LEU A 27 0.43 6.65 -4.79
N ALA A 28 1.73 6.42 -4.58
CA ALA A 28 2.27 5.07 -4.48
C ALA A 28 1.76 4.34 -3.23
N GLU A 29 1.68 5.02 -2.08
CA GLU A 29 1.10 4.49 -0.85
C GLU A 29 -0.39 4.14 -1.04
N LEU A 30 -1.18 5.05 -1.63
CA LEU A 30 -2.60 4.82 -1.88
C LEU A 30 -2.85 3.63 -2.82
N LYS A 31 -2.04 3.50 -3.88
CA LYS A 31 -2.14 2.33 -4.78
C LYS A 31 -1.89 1.03 -4.04
N GLN A 32 -0.90 0.99 -3.14
CA GLN A 32 -0.65 -0.20 -2.34
C GLN A 32 -1.75 -0.48 -1.31
N GLN A 33 -2.35 0.54 -0.71
CA GLN A 33 -3.50 0.36 0.18
C GLN A 33 -4.71 -0.24 -0.55
N ILE A 34 -4.99 0.22 -1.77
CA ILE A 34 -6.05 -0.34 -2.62
C ILE A 34 -5.76 -1.80 -2.95
N LEU A 35 -4.55 -2.10 -3.44
CA LEU A 35 -4.17 -3.49 -3.74
C LEU A 35 -4.26 -4.38 -2.50
N TYR A 36 -3.76 -3.92 -1.35
CA TYR A 36 -3.85 -4.67 -0.10
C TYR A 36 -5.30 -4.98 0.26
N LYS A 37 -6.21 -4.02 0.09
CA LYS A 37 -7.63 -4.23 0.33
C LYS A 37 -8.24 -5.24 -0.65
N GLU A 38 -7.95 -5.13 -1.94
CA GLU A 38 -8.45 -6.08 -2.95
C GLU A 38 -7.96 -7.51 -2.70
N ASP A 39 -6.68 -7.65 -2.34
CA ASP A 39 -6.09 -8.95 -2.02
C ASP A 39 -6.65 -9.51 -0.71
N PHE A 40 -6.86 -8.66 0.30
CA PHE A 40 -7.53 -9.03 1.54
C PHE A 40 -8.96 -9.51 1.31
N ASP A 41 -9.75 -8.74 0.55
CA ASP A 41 -11.14 -9.08 0.23
C ASP A 41 -11.21 -10.40 -0.56
N THR A 42 -10.27 -10.62 -1.49
CA THR A 42 -10.14 -11.86 -2.25
C THR A 42 -9.82 -13.04 -1.34
N GLN A 43 -8.82 -12.90 -0.45
CA GLN A 43 -8.46 -13.94 0.52
C GLN A 43 -9.62 -14.24 1.47
N TYR A 44 -10.31 -13.22 1.96
CA TYR A 44 -11.45 -13.41 2.85
C TYR A 44 -12.60 -14.12 2.13
N TYR A 45 -12.92 -13.69 0.89
CA TYR A 45 -14.00 -14.28 0.09
C TYR A 45 -13.74 -15.73 -0.26
N CYS A 46 -12.56 -16.05 -0.82
CA CYS A 46 -12.20 -17.42 -1.14
C CYS A 46 -12.27 -18.28 0.13
N SER A 47 -11.86 -17.71 1.27
CA SER A 47 -11.79 -18.45 2.52
C SER A 47 -13.17 -18.75 3.09
N TYR A 48 -14.05 -17.76 3.06
CA TYR A 48 -15.41 -17.91 3.58
C TYR A 48 -16.29 -18.81 2.71
N HIS A 49 -16.03 -18.87 1.40
CA HIS A 49 -16.85 -19.63 0.45
C HIS A 49 -16.27 -21.00 0.06
N GLY A 50 -15.16 -21.42 0.65
CA GLY A 50 -14.54 -22.73 0.38
C GLY A 50 -13.94 -22.85 -1.02
N HIS A 51 -13.61 -21.73 -1.67
CA HIS A 51 -12.95 -21.66 -2.99
C HIS A 51 -11.43 -21.55 -2.82
N TRP A 52 -10.84 -22.51 -2.12
CA TRP A 52 -9.43 -22.51 -1.70
C TRP A 52 -8.45 -22.41 -2.87
N ASP A 53 -8.81 -22.98 -4.02
CA ASP A 53 -8.07 -22.93 -5.29
C ASP A 53 -7.93 -21.52 -5.86
N GLN A 54 -8.72 -20.57 -5.37
CA GLN A 54 -8.76 -19.18 -5.81
C GLN A 54 -8.17 -18.22 -4.76
N CYS A 55 -7.65 -18.76 -3.65
CA CYS A 55 -7.02 -17.97 -2.61
C CYS A 55 -5.61 -17.51 -2.99
N ILE A 56 -5.22 -16.34 -2.47
CA ILE A 56 -3.86 -15.81 -2.64
C ILE A 56 -2.87 -16.59 -1.78
N VAL A 57 -3.32 -17.03 -0.61
CA VAL A 57 -2.65 -18.02 0.24
C VAL A 57 -3.43 -19.32 0.11
N GLU A 58 -2.83 -20.28 -0.60
CA GLU A 58 -3.34 -21.64 -0.74
C GLU A 58 -3.07 -22.40 0.56
N ASP A 59 -4.11 -23.00 1.14
CA ASP A 59 -4.01 -23.98 2.21
C ASP A 59 -5.04 -25.08 1.93
N GLU A 60 -4.70 -26.35 2.24
CA GLU A 60 -5.50 -27.51 1.81
C GLU A 60 -6.77 -27.73 2.68
N GLU A 61 -6.90 -26.99 3.79
CA GLU A 61 -8.00 -27.15 4.76
C GLU A 61 -8.79 -25.85 4.99
N GLU A 62 -10.07 -26.00 5.37
CA GLU A 62 -10.92 -24.90 5.79
C GLU A 62 -10.32 -24.22 7.06
N PRO A 63 -9.93 -22.93 6.99
CA PRO A 63 -9.24 -22.21 8.02
C PRO A 63 -10.21 -21.90 9.14
N THR A 64 -9.77 -22.22 10.33
CA THR A 64 -10.33 -21.67 11.57
C THR A 64 -10.20 -20.14 11.60
N GLU A 65 -10.99 -19.47 12.45
CA GLU A 65 -10.87 -18.03 12.72
C GLU A 65 -9.43 -17.59 13.07
N GLU A 66 -8.64 -18.49 13.69
CA GLU A 66 -7.23 -18.26 13.99
C GLU A 66 -6.35 -18.28 12.74
N GLN A 67 -6.65 -19.15 11.76
CA GLN A 67 -5.96 -19.20 10.46
C GLN A 67 -6.33 -17.99 9.59
N LEU A 68 -7.58 -17.53 9.61
CA LEU A 68 -7.97 -16.27 8.97
C LEU A 68 -7.11 -15.11 9.48
N SER A 69 -6.92 -15.02 10.79
CA SER A 69 -6.05 -14.01 11.41
C SER A 69 -4.57 -14.14 10.97
N LYS A 70 -4.08 -15.36 10.75
CA LYS A 70 -2.72 -15.59 10.20
C LYS A 70 -2.58 -15.12 8.77
N TYR A 71 -3.58 -15.31 7.90
CA TYR A 71 -3.53 -14.80 6.53
C TYR A 71 -3.46 -13.27 6.47
N ILE A 72 -4.16 -12.59 7.37
CA ILE A 72 -4.08 -11.13 7.51
C ILE A 72 -2.65 -10.70 7.86
N LEU A 73 -1.98 -11.44 8.75
CA LEU A 73 -0.58 -11.17 9.09
C LEU A 73 0.36 -11.44 7.90
N ILE A 74 0.15 -12.52 7.16
CA ILE A 74 0.94 -12.86 5.96
C ILE A 74 0.82 -11.76 4.90
N LEU A 75 -0.40 -11.30 4.61
CA LEU A 75 -0.64 -10.21 3.66
C LEU A 75 0.01 -8.92 4.15
N LYS A 76 -0.13 -8.58 5.44
CA LYS A 76 0.47 -7.38 6.01
C LYS A 76 2.00 -7.43 5.97
N ASP A 77 2.60 -8.60 6.14
CA ASP A 77 4.05 -8.79 6.11
C ASP A 77 4.66 -8.98 4.74
N ASN A 78 3.83 -9.11 3.71
CA ASN A 78 4.25 -9.23 2.33
C ASN A 78 5.01 -7.98 1.86
N SER A 79 6.18 -8.17 1.24
CA SER A 79 7.01 -7.10 0.68
C SER A 79 6.36 -6.33 -0.47
N LYS A 80 5.26 -6.85 -1.05
CA LYS A 80 4.43 -6.17 -2.06
C LYS A 80 3.82 -4.85 -1.54
N TYR A 81 3.59 -4.74 -0.23
CA TYR A 81 2.94 -3.58 0.39
C TYR A 81 3.88 -2.85 1.37
N ASP A 82 5.14 -2.65 0.96
CA ASP A 82 6.20 -2.00 1.72
C ASP A 82 5.94 -0.52 2.06
N LYS A 83 5.06 0.14 1.30
CA LYS A 83 4.61 1.52 1.48
C LYS A 83 3.28 1.63 2.20
N LEU A 84 2.79 0.56 2.83
CA LEU A 84 1.66 0.72 3.74
C LEU A 84 2.06 1.62 4.91
N PRO A 85 1.14 2.47 5.41
CA PRO A 85 1.40 3.28 6.61
C PRO A 85 1.83 2.45 7.82
N SER A 86 1.42 1.18 7.88
CA SER A 86 1.82 0.27 8.96
C SER A 86 3.27 -0.22 8.89
N LYS A 87 3.96 0.02 7.76
CA LYS A 87 5.37 -0.35 7.51
C LYS A 87 6.34 0.81 7.71
N GLU A 88 5.83 2.04 7.84
CA GLU A 88 6.66 3.15 8.27
C GLU A 88 7.23 2.85 9.67
N LYS A 89 8.56 2.82 9.78
CA LYS A 89 9.22 2.69 11.08
C LYS A 89 8.85 3.93 11.90
N LYS A 90 8.04 3.71 12.94
CA LYS A 90 7.73 4.72 13.96
C LYS A 90 9.00 5.25 14.63
#